data_AF-A0A843M6L6-F1
#
_entry.id   AF-A0A843M6L6-F1
#
_cell.length_a   1.000
_cell.length_b   1.000
_cell.length_c   1.000
_cell.angle_alpha   90.00
_cell.angle_beta   90.00
_cell.angle_gamma   90.00
#
_symmetry.space_group_name_H-M   'P 1'
#
loop_
_entity.id
_entity.type
_entity.pdbx_description
1 polymer ?
#
loop_
_entity_poly.entity_id
_entity_poly.type
_entity_poly.pdbx_seq_one_letter_code
_entity_poly.pdbx_strand_id
1 'polypeptide(L)'
;MVSFFGDRDSLYAIGDGFDLIGGRLSDITIADIYEEITNLEKEHPDDRRILLTRELLLTLLGDHEEAIQLLKGTGDLEQNPFSQFRIARHLGALGKHEEMNNLLARLITKQDTPGDQLIAFLAAGTLDKKSEAVYLWKKIIETEDLVDLIIDDDVLEYPDDFSCLLSLPIGLSVIGLEILQKYNIRENYEVEIYAFVYFIKIMLDCITDHIYQTLTDEGPYEALPGFIVAEAIADEGYSLASKFFSFTPIHNTAIDLHIHTNLNEIKKYTSEYSIGKKLIESLHTDAIHDPQFLSHLREETGGNECQIFEMLLHLRNTGLSDLIMPLIEEMEKTNSNIRMETREQSRMRNALWDYTMEGRYTRNDPEDNLQDTLKQLWEKGDNTETFEFLSGHIRAGRLLSESSWAYFLAGKLGRFDELTDLLPMYKEKKMNEIVYLLEGYQHLMQKDLKPGLNLIERSIQAGLYEPIAMVLLARFLNKAGYPKRTIGICEKLLKKSFLKATEVYPILVEAYRMQGKEKEAAAVEERYKDYE
;
A
#
# COMPACT_ATOMS: atom_id res chain seq x y z
N MET A 1 3.66 -21.43 -14.31
CA MET A 1 4.07 -21.40 -12.91
C MET A 1 5.07 -20.29 -12.78
N VAL A 2 4.56 -19.16 -12.32
CA VAL A 2 5.33 -17.98 -11.97
C VAL A 2 5.68 -18.14 -10.49
N SER A 3 6.96 -18.11 -10.15
CA SER A 3 7.40 -18.10 -8.74
C SER A 3 7.01 -16.77 -8.09
N PHE A 4 6.90 -16.73 -6.76
CA PHE A 4 6.56 -15.50 -6.03
C PHE A 4 7.43 -14.28 -6.44
N PHE A 5 8.74 -14.46 -6.64
CA PHE A 5 9.63 -13.36 -7.07
C PHE A 5 9.74 -13.20 -8.59
N GLY A 6 9.09 -14.08 -9.36
CA GLY A 6 8.89 -13.94 -10.80
C GLY A 6 7.64 -13.12 -11.14
N ASP A 7 6.88 -12.65 -10.15
CA ASP A 7 5.75 -11.75 -10.31
C ASP A 7 6.11 -10.31 -9.89
N ARG A 8 5.75 -9.34 -10.75
CA ARG A 8 6.11 -7.93 -10.57
C ARG A 8 5.36 -7.29 -9.40
N ASP A 9 4.10 -7.63 -9.20
CA ASP A 9 3.26 -7.03 -8.16
C ASP A 9 3.70 -7.54 -6.77
N SER A 10 4.04 -8.82 -6.67
CA SER A 10 4.66 -9.44 -5.49
C SER A 10 5.97 -8.77 -5.11
N LEU A 11 6.81 -8.42 -6.10
CA LEU A 11 8.04 -7.67 -5.87
C LEU A 11 7.76 -6.25 -5.32
N TYR A 12 6.68 -5.62 -5.75
CA TYR A 12 6.30 -4.28 -5.28
C TYR A 12 5.83 -4.30 -3.83
N ALA A 13 5.24 -5.41 -3.38
CA ALA A 13 4.83 -5.60 -1.99
C ALA A 13 6.02 -5.83 -1.05
N ILE A 14 7.05 -6.57 -1.51
CA ILE A 14 8.13 -7.06 -0.64
C ILE A 14 9.46 -6.31 -0.79
N GLY A 15 9.65 -5.54 -1.87
CA GLY A 15 10.94 -4.95 -2.26
C GLY A 15 11.63 -4.12 -1.17
N ASP A 16 10.90 -3.25 -0.49
CA ASP A 16 11.46 -2.47 0.63
C ASP A 16 11.71 -3.34 1.87
N GLY A 17 10.97 -4.43 2.03
CA GLY A 17 11.12 -5.37 3.14
C GLY A 17 12.48 -6.06 3.19
N PHE A 18 13.24 -6.14 2.08
CA PHE A 18 14.57 -6.75 2.09
C PHE A 18 15.56 -6.05 3.04
N ASP A 19 15.37 -4.75 3.31
CA ASP A 19 16.14 -4.01 4.33
C ASP A 19 15.91 -4.55 5.77
N LEU A 20 14.85 -5.32 5.99
CA LEU A 20 14.48 -5.94 7.25
C LEU A 20 14.77 -7.44 7.32
N ILE A 21 15.72 -8.00 6.55
CA ILE A 21 16.01 -9.45 6.66
C ILE A 21 16.98 -9.79 7.81
N GLY A 22 17.86 -8.86 8.19
CA GLY A 22 18.77 -9.03 9.34
C GLY A 22 19.73 -10.23 9.25
N GLY A 23 20.02 -10.73 8.05
CA GLY A 23 20.88 -11.92 7.86
C GLY A 23 20.19 -13.26 8.17
N ARG A 24 18.86 -13.29 8.21
CA ARG A 24 18.07 -14.51 8.46
C ARG A 24 17.95 -15.45 7.26
N LEU A 25 18.29 -14.96 6.07
CA LEU A 25 18.33 -15.76 4.84
C LEU A 25 19.77 -16.17 4.52
N SER A 26 19.92 -17.33 3.90
CA SER A 26 21.22 -17.79 3.41
C SER A 26 21.63 -17.06 2.12
N ASP A 27 22.93 -16.91 1.87
CA ASP A 27 23.45 -16.31 0.64
C ASP A 27 22.92 -17.01 -0.62
N ILE A 28 22.70 -18.33 -0.55
CA ILE A 28 22.14 -19.13 -1.66
C ILE A 28 20.70 -18.69 -1.95
N THR A 29 19.87 -18.58 -0.91
CA THR A 29 18.48 -18.12 -1.05
C THR A 29 18.41 -16.70 -1.63
N ILE A 30 19.28 -15.81 -1.16
CA ILE A 30 19.33 -14.43 -1.65
C ILE A 30 19.78 -14.39 -3.12
N ALA A 31 20.76 -15.22 -3.50
CA ALA A 31 21.24 -15.33 -4.88
C ALA A 31 20.16 -15.88 -5.83
N ASP A 32 19.40 -16.89 -5.40
CA ASP A 32 18.29 -17.44 -6.19
C ASP A 32 17.23 -16.37 -6.47
N ILE A 33 16.83 -15.60 -5.44
CA ILE A 33 15.88 -14.49 -5.57
C ILE A 33 16.44 -13.40 -6.49
N TYR A 34 17.73 -13.07 -6.36
CA TYR A 34 18.40 -12.11 -7.23
C TYR A 34 18.37 -12.53 -8.70
N GLU A 35 18.57 -13.82 -9.01
CA GLU A 35 18.48 -14.35 -10.37
C GLU A 35 17.07 -14.24 -10.93
N GLU A 36 16.04 -14.57 -10.14
CA GLU A 36 14.63 -14.42 -10.54
C GLU A 36 14.28 -12.96 -10.89
N ILE A 37 14.65 -12.01 -10.03
CA ILE A 37 14.39 -10.59 -10.25
C ILE A 37 15.22 -10.04 -11.42
N THR A 38 16.42 -10.58 -11.65
CA THR A 38 17.23 -10.24 -12.83
C THR A 38 16.57 -10.74 -14.12
N ASN A 39 15.83 -11.85 -14.08
CA ASN A 39 15.02 -12.28 -15.22
C ASN A 39 13.81 -11.36 -15.44
N LEU A 40 13.15 -10.91 -14.38
CA LEU A 40 12.09 -9.89 -14.46
C LEU A 40 12.56 -8.58 -15.10
N GLU A 41 13.77 -8.12 -14.80
CA GLU A 41 14.34 -6.90 -15.42
C GLU A 41 14.40 -7.02 -16.95
N LYS A 42 14.68 -8.20 -17.50
CA LYS A 42 14.72 -8.40 -18.96
C LYS A 42 13.36 -8.14 -19.62
N GLU A 43 12.28 -8.37 -18.89
CA GLU A 43 10.90 -8.12 -19.31
C GLU A 43 10.46 -6.68 -19.02
N HIS A 44 11.04 -6.06 -17.98
CA HIS A 44 10.73 -4.71 -17.51
C HIS A 44 11.99 -3.85 -17.27
N PRO A 45 12.75 -3.51 -18.32
CA PRO A 45 14.09 -2.92 -18.19
C PRO A 45 14.11 -1.49 -17.61
N ASP A 46 12.98 -0.78 -17.67
CA ASP A 46 12.84 0.59 -17.18
C ASP A 46 12.27 0.66 -15.75
N ASP A 47 12.06 -0.49 -15.10
CA ASP A 47 11.46 -0.54 -13.76
C ASP A 47 12.49 -0.22 -12.66
N ARG A 48 12.37 0.98 -12.10
CA ARG A 48 13.25 1.45 -11.02
C ARG A 48 13.14 0.61 -9.75
N ARG A 49 11.99 -0.01 -9.45
CA ARG A 49 11.82 -0.82 -8.24
C ARG A 49 12.57 -2.14 -8.35
N ILE A 50 12.60 -2.73 -9.54
CA ILE A 50 13.40 -3.92 -9.84
C ILE A 50 14.89 -3.61 -9.60
N LEU A 51 15.38 -2.50 -10.17
CA LEU A 51 16.76 -2.05 -9.96
C LEU A 51 17.08 -1.83 -8.48
N LEU A 52 16.26 -1.08 -7.75
CA LEU A 52 16.52 -0.81 -6.33
C LEU A 52 16.46 -2.08 -5.48
N THR A 53 15.55 -3.02 -5.77
CA THR A 53 15.48 -4.29 -5.05
C THR A 53 16.71 -5.16 -5.31
N ARG A 54 17.21 -5.18 -6.55
CA ARG A 54 18.47 -5.86 -6.89
C ARG A 54 19.66 -5.27 -6.15
N GLU A 55 19.74 -3.95 -6.02
CA GLU A 55 20.79 -3.31 -5.21
C GLU A 55 20.70 -3.70 -3.73
N LEU A 56 19.50 -3.80 -3.16
CA LEU A 56 19.31 -4.27 -1.79
C LEU A 56 19.80 -5.72 -1.62
N LEU A 57 19.47 -6.61 -2.56
CA LEU A 57 19.93 -8.00 -2.53
C LEU A 57 21.46 -8.11 -2.65
N LEU A 58 22.09 -7.32 -3.54
CA LEU A 58 23.55 -7.23 -3.63
C LEU A 58 24.17 -6.69 -2.34
N THR A 59 23.50 -5.76 -1.65
CA THR A 59 23.91 -5.29 -0.33
C THR A 59 23.94 -6.44 0.68
N LEU A 60 22.91 -7.28 0.70
CA LEU A 60 22.82 -8.44 1.58
C LEU A 60 23.88 -9.51 1.25
N LEU A 61 24.22 -9.70 -0.04
CA LEU A 61 25.30 -10.58 -0.50
C LEU A 61 26.70 -10.00 -0.26
N GLY A 62 26.81 -8.72 0.10
CA GLY A 62 28.09 -8.03 0.27
C GLY A 62 28.78 -7.62 -1.04
N ASP A 63 28.12 -7.73 -2.19
CA ASP A 63 28.65 -7.29 -3.49
C ASP A 63 28.40 -5.79 -3.71
N HIS A 64 29.17 -4.98 -2.99
CA HIS A 64 29.03 -3.53 -3.02
C HIS A 64 29.56 -2.90 -4.32
N GLU A 65 30.50 -3.54 -5.01
CA GLU A 65 30.94 -3.08 -6.32
C GLU A 65 29.84 -3.18 -7.37
N GLU A 66 29.16 -4.33 -7.47
CA GLU A 66 28.05 -4.51 -8.42
C GLU A 66 26.86 -3.60 -8.05
N ALA A 67 26.55 -3.46 -6.76
CA ALA A 67 25.52 -2.53 -6.29
C ALA A 67 25.77 -1.08 -6.74
N ILE A 68 27.02 -0.60 -6.61
CA ILE A 68 27.40 0.74 -7.09
C ILE A 68 27.27 0.84 -8.62
N GLN A 69 27.65 -0.20 -9.36
CA GLN A 69 27.52 -0.21 -10.82
C GLN A 69 26.05 -0.12 -11.24
N LEU A 70 25.16 -0.84 -10.53
CA LEU A 70 23.74 -0.81 -10.76
C LEU A 70 23.16 0.61 -10.58
N LEU A 71 23.47 1.25 -9.44
CA LEU A 71 23.00 2.61 -9.13
C LEU A 71 23.54 3.67 -10.11
N LYS A 72 24.72 3.46 -10.68
CA LYS A 72 25.33 4.36 -11.68
C LYS A 72 24.91 4.07 -13.12
N GLY A 73 24.39 2.88 -13.40
CA GLY A 73 24.01 2.45 -14.74
C GLY A 73 22.89 3.28 -15.37
N THR A 74 22.11 3.99 -14.55
CA THR A 74 21.02 4.86 -14.99
C THR A 74 21.32 6.32 -14.63
N GLY A 75 21.48 7.19 -15.63
CA GLY A 75 21.89 8.60 -15.40
C GLY A 75 20.97 9.39 -14.46
N ASP A 76 19.67 9.08 -14.44
CA ASP A 76 18.70 9.67 -13.52
C ASP A 76 18.92 9.23 -12.06
N LEU A 77 19.33 7.99 -11.83
CA LEU A 77 19.60 7.46 -10.49
C LEU A 77 20.92 8.00 -9.96
N GLU A 78 21.96 8.12 -10.78
CA GLU A 78 23.27 8.64 -10.33
C GLU A 78 23.18 10.06 -9.74
N GLN A 79 22.29 10.90 -10.29
CA GLN A 79 22.10 12.28 -9.82
C GLN A 79 21.08 12.41 -8.70
N ASN A 80 20.35 11.34 -8.40
CA ASN A 80 19.33 11.32 -7.36
C ASN A 80 19.98 11.30 -5.95
N PRO A 81 19.62 12.22 -5.05
CA PRO A 81 20.15 12.28 -3.67
C PRO A 81 19.98 10.98 -2.87
N PHE A 82 18.87 10.25 -3.05
CA PHE A 82 18.63 8.95 -2.42
C PHE A 82 19.67 7.92 -2.86
N SER A 83 19.87 7.78 -4.16
CA SER A 83 20.86 6.87 -4.73
C SER A 83 22.29 7.29 -4.37
N GLN A 84 22.58 8.59 -4.34
CA GLN A 84 23.89 9.09 -3.90
C GLN A 84 24.18 8.74 -2.44
N PHE A 85 23.17 8.80 -1.57
CA PHE A 85 23.32 8.35 -0.19
C PHE A 85 23.58 6.83 -0.12
N ARG A 86 22.86 6.01 -0.91
CA ARG A 86 23.12 4.56 -1.03
C ARG A 86 24.53 4.25 -1.54
N ILE A 87 24.98 4.92 -2.60
CA ILE A 87 26.36 4.84 -3.11
C ILE A 87 27.38 5.18 -2.00
N ALA A 88 27.13 6.22 -1.21
CA ALA A 88 28.02 6.58 -0.11
C ALA A 88 28.15 5.44 0.91
N ARG A 89 27.05 4.75 1.25
CA ARG A 89 27.07 3.59 2.16
C ARG A 89 27.93 2.46 1.60
N HIS A 90 27.76 2.12 0.32
CA HIS A 90 28.60 1.11 -0.33
C HIS A 90 30.07 1.49 -0.37
N LEU A 91 30.39 2.75 -0.67
CA LEU A 91 31.77 3.24 -0.59
C LEU A 91 32.35 3.07 0.82
N GLY A 92 31.56 3.34 1.86
CA GLY A 92 31.93 3.10 3.24
C GLY A 92 32.21 1.64 3.54
N ALA A 93 31.35 0.73 3.07
CA ALA A 93 31.51 -0.71 3.24
C ALA A 93 32.75 -1.25 2.51
N LEU A 94 33.11 -0.65 1.38
CA LEU A 94 34.37 -0.93 0.64
C LEU A 94 35.62 -0.27 1.24
N GLY A 95 35.51 0.43 2.38
CA GLY A 95 36.62 1.14 3.01
C GLY A 95 37.06 2.42 2.28
N LYS A 96 36.31 2.88 1.27
CA LYS A 96 36.57 4.11 0.49
C LYS A 96 36.04 5.34 1.23
N HIS A 97 36.51 5.53 2.46
CA HIS A 97 35.98 6.54 3.38
C HIS A 97 36.14 7.98 2.87
N GLU A 98 37.20 8.31 2.13
CA GLU A 98 37.38 9.65 1.58
C GLU A 98 36.30 9.98 0.53
N GLU A 99 36.02 9.05 -0.38
CA GLU A 99 34.98 9.20 -1.40
C GLU A 99 33.58 9.28 -0.77
N MET A 100 33.29 8.40 0.19
CA MET A 100 32.07 8.44 1.00
C MET A 100 31.89 9.80 1.66
N ASN A 101 32.92 10.28 2.37
CA ASN A 101 32.85 11.54 3.12
C ASN A 101 32.61 12.74 2.20
N ASN A 102 33.27 12.78 1.05
CA ASN A 102 33.09 13.82 0.05
C ASN A 102 31.68 13.79 -0.57
N LEU A 103 31.10 12.61 -0.77
CA LEU A 103 29.73 12.47 -1.28
C LEU A 103 28.70 12.92 -0.24
N LEU A 104 28.79 12.44 1.00
CA LEU A 104 27.90 12.84 2.09
C LEU A 104 27.99 14.34 2.39
N ALA A 105 29.19 14.92 2.37
CA ALA A 105 29.37 16.35 2.59
C ALA A 105 28.67 17.22 1.52
N ARG A 106 28.62 16.77 0.27
CA ARG A 106 27.87 17.44 -0.80
C ARG A 106 26.36 17.34 -0.57
N LEU A 107 25.87 16.17 -0.16
CA LEU A 107 24.44 15.97 0.13
C LEU A 107 23.93 16.90 1.23
N ILE A 108 24.72 17.15 2.27
CA ILE A 108 24.36 18.11 3.33
C ILE A 108 24.04 19.51 2.78
N THR A 109 24.75 19.94 1.74
CA THR A 109 24.58 21.28 1.16
C THR A 109 23.40 21.40 0.20
N LYS A 110 22.87 20.28 -0.30
CA LYS A 110 21.74 20.24 -1.23
C LYS A 110 20.45 20.08 -0.43
N GLN A 111 19.61 21.11 -0.37
CA GLN A 111 18.43 21.17 0.49
C GLN A 111 17.24 21.82 -0.22
N ASP A 112 17.09 21.56 -1.53
CA ASP A 112 16.14 22.26 -2.40
C ASP A 112 14.69 21.81 -2.16
N THR A 113 14.50 20.56 -1.75
CA THR A 113 13.20 19.93 -1.44
C THR A 113 13.17 19.33 -0.03
N PRO A 114 11.99 19.02 0.55
CA PRO A 114 11.93 18.29 1.83
C PRO A 114 12.65 16.94 1.80
N GLY A 115 12.54 16.20 0.69
CA GLY A 115 13.31 14.96 0.47
C GLY A 115 14.83 15.20 0.51
N ASP A 116 15.32 16.29 -0.08
CA ASP A 116 16.74 16.65 0.01
C ASP A 116 17.16 16.98 1.45
N GLN A 117 16.29 17.64 2.22
CA GLN A 117 16.56 17.95 3.62
C GLN A 117 16.68 16.69 4.48
N LEU A 118 15.82 15.70 4.25
CA LEU A 118 15.90 14.40 4.91
C LEU A 118 17.21 13.68 4.56
N ILE A 119 17.60 13.65 3.29
CA ILE A 119 18.89 13.08 2.88
C ILE A 119 20.07 13.85 3.48
N ALA A 120 20.01 15.17 3.55
CA ALA A 120 21.01 15.99 4.23
C ALA A 120 21.09 15.66 5.72
N PHE A 121 19.96 15.44 6.40
CA PHE A 121 19.88 15.02 7.80
C PHE A 121 20.58 13.67 8.00
N LEU A 122 20.26 12.68 7.17
CA LEU A 122 20.91 11.36 7.21
C LEU A 122 22.42 11.50 6.97
N ALA A 123 22.84 12.28 5.96
CA ALA A 123 24.25 12.50 5.64
C ALA A 123 25.02 13.18 6.79
N ALA A 124 24.42 14.18 7.44
CA ALA A 124 24.99 14.82 8.61
C ALA A 124 25.12 13.86 9.80
N GLY A 125 24.11 13.01 10.02
CA GLY A 125 24.14 11.99 11.07
C GLY A 125 25.21 10.92 10.84
N THR A 126 25.34 10.43 9.60
CA THR A 126 26.37 9.46 9.19
C THR A 126 27.79 10.02 9.30
N LEU A 127 27.97 11.34 9.09
CA LEU A 127 29.26 12.02 9.25
C LEU A 127 29.56 12.48 10.69
N ASP A 128 28.77 12.05 11.68
CA ASP A 128 28.93 12.46 13.09
C ASP A 128 28.80 13.98 13.33
N LYS A 129 28.12 14.71 12.45
CA LYS A 129 27.92 16.17 12.55
C LYS A 129 26.66 16.49 13.37
N LYS A 130 26.71 16.22 14.68
CA LYS A 130 25.57 16.38 15.59
C LYS A 130 24.82 17.72 15.44
N SER A 131 25.52 18.85 15.50
CA SER A 131 24.86 20.18 15.45
C SER A 131 24.13 20.42 14.12
N GLU A 132 24.70 19.92 13.02
CA GLU A 132 24.10 20.02 11.69
C GLU A 132 22.86 19.14 11.58
N ALA A 133 22.92 17.90 12.07
CA ALA A 133 21.79 16.98 12.08
C ALA A 133 20.62 17.51 12.91
N VAL A 134 20.88 18.07 14.09
CA VAL A 134 19.84 18.69 14.94
C VAL A 134 19.20 19.90 14.25
N TYR A 135 20.02 20.75 13.62
CA TYR A 135 19.51 21.90 12.87
C TYR A 135 18.63 21.47 11.70
N LEU A 136 19.07 20.47 10.92
CA LEU A 136 18.33 19.95 9.78
C LEU A 136 17.01 19.31 10.21
N TRP A 137 17.01 18.51 11.28
CA TRP A 137 15.77 17.93 11.81
C TRP A 137 14.75 19.00 12.18
N LYS A 138 15.18 20.01 12.94
CA LYS A 138 14.30 21.13 13.31
C LYS A 138 13.72 21.84 12.08
N LYS A 139 14.56 22.07 11.05
CA LYS A 139 14.13 22.67 9.79
C LYS A 139 13.10 21.80 9.05
N ILE A 140 13.26 20.47 9.07
CA ILE A 140 12.30 19.52 8.47
C ILE A 140 10.95 19.63 9.19
N ILE A 141 10.94 19.55 10.52
CA ILE A 141 9.72 19.69 11.33
C ILE A 141 8.99 21.02 11.07
N GLU A 142 9.74 22.12 10.92
CA GLU A 142 9.18 23.42 10.54
C GLU A 142 8.64 23.46 9.11
N THR A 143 9.26 22.74 8.17
CA THR A 143 8.85 22.70 6.76
C THR A 143 7.60 21.87 6.55
N GLU A 144 7.47 20.77 7.30
CA GLU A 144 6.31 19.86 7.27
C GLU A 144 5.17 20.31 8.19
N ASP A 145 5.28 21.48 8.82
CA ASP A 145 4.27 22.05 9.74
C ASP A 145 3.92 21.13 10.94
N LEU A 146 4.92 20.37 11.42
CA LEU A 146 4.78 19.42 12.54
C LEU A 146 5.25 20.02 13.88
N VAL A 147 5.43 21.35 13.93
CA VAL A 147 5.82 22.05 15.15
C VAL A 147 4.66 22.00 16.15
N ASP A 148 4.95 21.57 17.37
CA ASP A 148 3.96 21.44 18.45
C ASP A 148 2.76 20.54 18.09
N LEU A 149 2.99 19.50 17.27
CA LEU A 149 1.98 18.53 16.86
C LEU A 149 1.16 17.99 18.05
N ILE A 150 -0.16 18.08 17.93
CA ILE A 150 -1.11 17.55 18.91
C ILE A 150 -1.46 16.13 18.47
N ILE A 151 -1.33 15.16 19.39
CA ILE A 151 -1.72 13.78 19.14
C ILE A 151 -3.23 13.66 19.33
N ASP A 152 -3.97 13.60 18.23
CA ASP A 152 -5.41 13.36 18.16
C ASP A 152 -5.72 12.08 17.37
N ASP A 153 -7.00 11.84 17.08
CA ASP A 153 -7.45 10.62 16.41
C ASP A 153 -6.87 10.49 14.99
N ASP A 154 -6.62 11.61 14.29
CA ASP A 154 -6.05 11.59 12.93
C ASP A 154 -4.60 11.07 12.97
N VAL A 155 -3.79 11.52 13.94
CA VAL A 155 -2.42 11.02 14.14
C VAL A 155 -2.41 9.53 14.53
N LEU A 156 -3.40 9.09 15.29
CA LEU A 156 -3.50 7.70 15.72
C LEU A 156 -3.96 6.77 14.59
N GLU A 157 -4.84 7.24 13.70
CA GLU A 157 -5.37 6.47 12.56
C GLU A 157 -4.41 6.46 11.36
N TYR A 158 -3.73 7.59 11.08
CA TYR A 158 -2.87 7.78 9.92
C TYR A 158 -1.49 8.36 10.31
N PRO A 159 -0.69 7.63 11.11
CA PRO A 159 0.59 8.16 11.61
C PRO A 159 1.64 8.40 10.53
N ASP A 160 1.47 7.82 9.34
CA ASP A 160 2.31 8.02 8.17
C ASP A 160 2.22 9.44 7.60
N ASP A 161 1.05 10.07 7.66
CA ASP A 161 0.86 11.46 7.24
C ASP A 161 1.61 12.47 8.13
N PHE A 162 1.97 12.05 9.35
CA PHE A 162 2.67 12.87 10.35
C PHE A 162 4.13 12.41 10.60
N SER A 163 4.63 11.47 9.81
CA SER A 163 6.01 10.99 9.86
C SER A 163 6.84 11.61 8.74
N CYS A 164 7.97 12.21 9.10
CA CYS A 164 8.94 12.65 8.11
C CYS A 164 9.74 11.48 7.55
N LEU A 165 10.05 10.47 8.38
CA LEU A 165 10.94 9.38 7.98
C LEU A 165 10.27 8.33 7.09
N LEU A 166 8.94 8.15 7.15
CA LEU A 166 8.23 7.21 6.27
C LEU A 166 8.10 7.68 4.81
N SER A 167 8.45 8.93 4.51
CA SER A 167 8.66 9.37 3.12
C SER A 167 9.91 8.76 2.46
N LEU A 168 10.75 8.06 3.25
CA LEU A 168 11.98 7.41 2.81
C LEU A 168 11.77 5.89 2.71
N PRO A 169 12.55 5.20 1.87
CA PRO A 169 12.65 3.74 1.92
C PRO A 169 13.05 3.26 3.33
N ILE A 170 12.52 2.12 3.76
CA ILE A 170 12.58 1.69 5.16
C ILE A 170 14.01 1.61 5.73
N GLY A 171 14.99 1.14 4.96
CA GLY A 171 16.39 1.10 5.40
C GLY A 171 16.97 2.49 5.70
N LEU A 172 16.48 3.54 5.05
CA LEU A 172 16.87 4.93 5.35
C LEU A 172 16.09 5.49 6.55
N SER A 173 14.83 5.13 6.71
CA SER A 173 14.02 5.47 7.89
C SER A 173 14.64 4.90 9.16
N VAL A 174 15.14 3.65 9.12
CA VAL A 174 15.89 3.02 10.21
C VAL A 174 17.11 3.85 10.60
N ILE A 175 17.91 4.28 9.64
CA ILE A 175 19.07 5.16 9.89
C ILE A 175 18.62 6.48 10.52
N GLY A 176 17.51 7.05 10.05
CA GLY A 176 16.92 8.26 10.62
C GLY A 176 16.58 8.09 12.10
N LEU A 177 15.85 7.02 12.45
CA LEU A 177 15.51 6.68 13.83
C LEU A 177 16.75 6.48 14.71
N GLU A 178 17.78 5.81 14.19
CA GLU A 178 19.06 5.64 14.90
C GLU A 178 19.76 6.98 15.16
N ILE A 179 19.72 7.92 14.21
CA ILE A 179 20.28 9.26 14.38
C ILE A 179 19.50 10.05 15.44
N LEU A 180 18.17 10.02 15.39
CA LEU A 180 17.31 10.68 16.39
C LEU A 180 17.65 10.18 17.80
N GLN A 181 17.77 8.86 17.97
CA GLN A 181 18.18 8.25 19.24
C GLN A 181 19.59 8.64 19.66
N LYS A 182 20.56 8.48 18.75
CA LYS A 182 21.99 8.78 19.00
C LYS A 182 22.21 10.20 19.48
N TYR A 183 21.46 11.17 18.94
CA TYR A 183 21.58 12.57 19.32
C TYR A 183 20.55 13.04 20.35
N ASN A 184 19.65 12.15 20.78
CA ASN A 184 18.55 12.42 21.70
C ASN A 184 17.67 13.60 21.23
N ILE A 185 17.32 13.57 19.95
CA ILE A 185 16.35 14.49 19.33
C ILE A 185 14.95 13.98 19.68
N ARG A 186 14.08 14.85 20.22
CA ARG A 186 12.78 14.45 20.80
C ARG A 186 11.59 14.97 20.03
N GLU A 187 11.81 16.02 19.25
CA GLU A 187 10.83 16.64 18.37
C GLU A 187 10.30 15.58 17.38
N ASN A 188 8.99 15.34 17.41
CA ASN A 188 8.23 14.34 16.64
C ASN A 188 8.61 12.85 16.83
N TYR A 189 9.58 12.55 17.70
CA TYR A 189 10.17 11.21 17.78
C TYR A 189 9.18 10.08 18.11
N GLU A 190 8.19 10.33 18.98
CA GLU A 190 7.19 9.32 19.34
C GLU A 190 6.30 8.93 18.15
N VAL A 191 5.96 9.90 17.29
CA VAL A 191 5.20 9.68 16.06
C VAL A 191 6.06 8.92 15.04
N GLU A 192 7.34 9.26 14.91
CA GLU A 192 8.24 8.53 13.99
C GLU A 192 8.37 7.04 14.36
N ILE A 193 8.48 6.70 15.66
CA ILE A 193 8.48 5.28 16.07
C ILE A 193 7.12 4.65 15.78
N TYR A 194 6.03 5.32 16.14
CA TYR A 194 4.70 4.77 15.94
C TYR A 194 4.43 4.47 14.46
N ALA A 195 4.71 5.44 13.60
CA ALA A 195 4.60 5.32 12.16
C ALA A 195 5.46 4.17 11.65
N PHE A 196 6.71 4.04 12.08
CA PHE A 196 7.58 2.92 11.70
C PHE A 196 6.99 1.55 12.08
N VAL A 197 6.48 1.39 13.30
CA VAL A 197 5.85 0.14 13.75
C VAL A 197 4.58 -0.14 12.94
N TYR A 198 3.76 0.88 12.70
CA TYR A 198 2.54 0.79 11.91
C TYR A 198 2.83 0.40 10.44
N PHE A 199 3.88 0.98 9.86
CA PHE A 199 4.31 0.70 8.49
C PHE A 199 4.77 -0.75 8.31
N ILE A 200 5.54 -1.30 9.26
CA ILE A 200 5.90 -2.73 9.24
C ILE A 200 4.62 -3.59 9.23
N LYS A 201 3.65 -3.28 10.09
CA LYS A 201 2.38 -4.01 10.15
C LYS A 201 1.62 -3.96 8.81
N ILE A 202 1.54 -2.81 8.14
CA ILE A 202 0.90 -2.69 6.82
C ILE A 202 1.68 -3.45 5.75
N MET A 203 3.01 -3.33 5.74
CA MET A 203 3.86 -4.04 4.78
C MET A 203 3.64 -5.55 4.87
N LEU A 204 3.59 -6.10 6.08
CA LEU A 204 3.32 -7.53 6.28
C LEU A 204 1.91 -7.93 5.82
N ASP A 205 0.91 -7.08 6.05
CA ASP A 205 -0.45 -7.31 5.52
C ASP A 205 -0.43 -7.43 3.99
N CYS A 206 0.21 -6.48 3.32
CA CYS A 206 0.37 -6.46 1.86
C CYS A 206 1.14 -7.68 1.34
N ILE A 207 2.24 -8.06 2.00
CA ILE A 207 3.01 -9.27 1.65
C ILE A 207 2.13 -10.52 1.77
N THR A 208 1.30 -10.60 2.82
CA THR A 208 0.42 -11.74 3.03
C THR A 208 -0.60 -11.91 1.92
N ASP A 209 -1.22 -10.82 1.47
CA ASP A 209 -2.18 -10.85 0.36
C ASP A 209 -1.55 -11.42 -0.90
N HIS A 210 -0.32 -11.01 -1.23
CA HIS A 210 0.40 -11.52 -2.40
C HIS A 210 0.80 -12.98 -2.24
N ILE A 211 1.25 -13.40 -1.05
CA ILE A 211 1.57 -14.80 -0.78
C ILE A 211 0.33 -15.68 -0.98
N TYR A 212 -0.83 -15.25 -0.49
CA TYR A 212 -2.07 -16.01 -0.62
C TYR A 212 -2.63 -15.99 -2.05
N GLN A 213 -2.40 -14.90 -2.79
CA GLN A 213 -2.68 -14.87 -4.21
C GLN A 213 -1.83 -15.90 -4.96
N THR A 214 -0.50 -15.88 -4.79
CA THR A 214 0.39 -16.88 -5.41
C THR A 214 0.05 -18.30 -4.98
N LEU A 215 -0.29 -18.50 -3.70
CA LEU A 215 -0.70 -19.80 -3.17
C LEU A 215 -1.95 -20.35 -3.88
N THR A 216 -2.89 -19.48 -4.20
CA THR A 216 -4.16 -19.83 -4.85
C THR A 216 -3.99 -20.02 -6.36
N ASP A 217 -3.24 -19.12 -7.00
CA ASP A 217 -3.14 -19.05 -8.47
C ASP A 217 -2.11 -20.02 -9.02
N GLU A 218 -0.97 -20.16 -8.35
CA GLU A 218 0.20 -20.89 -8.85
C GLU A 218 0.47 -22.17 -8.03
N GLY A 219 0.27 -22.11 -6.72
CA GLY A 219 0.36 -23.25 -5.82
C GLY A 219 1.30 -23.05 -4.63
N PRO A 220 1.38 -24.06 -3.74
CA PRO A 220 2.13 -23.96 -2.49
C PRO A 220 3.63 -23.85 -2.69
N TYR A 221 4.20 -24.49 -3.71
CA TYR A 221 5.65 -24.45 -3.94
C TYR A 221 6.10 -23.11 -4.51
N GLU A 222 5.27 -22.51 -5.36
CA GLU A 222 5.49 -21.19 -5.95
C GLU A 222 5.36 -20.08 -4.89
N ALA A 223 4.49 -20.26 -3.89
CA ALA A 223 4.32 -19.35 -2.76
C ALA A 223 5.35 -19.52 -1.64
N LEU A 224 6.01 -20.68 -1.53
CA LEU A 224 6.96 -20.99 -0.45
C LEU A 224 8.10 -19.95 -0.30
N PRO A 225 8.76 -19.48 -1.38
CA PRO A 225 9.77 -18.43 -1.25
C PRO A 225 9.23 -17.16 -0.58
N GLY A 226 7.98 -16.78 -0.87
CA GLY A 226 7.31 -15.65 -0.23
C GLY A 226 7.19 -15.85 1.29
N PHE A 227 6.72 -17.02 1.75
CA PHE A 227 6.65 -17.35 3.18
C PHE A 227 8.00 -17.28 3.88
N ILE A 228 9.06 -17.81 3.25
CA ILE A 228 10.42 -17.81 3.82
C ILE A 228 10.94 -16.39 4.03
N VAL A 229 10.76 -15.52 3.03
CA VAL A 229 11.23 -14.13 3.11
C VAL A 229 10.35 -13.31 4.07
N ALA A 230 9.03 -13.49 4.02
CA ALA A 230 8.11 -12.78 4.91
C ALA A 230 8.31 -13.12 6.39
N GLU A 231 8.60 -14.39 6.71
CA GLU A 231 9.00 -14.81 8.06
C GLU A 231 10.23 -14.03 8.52
N ALA A 232 11.29 -13.96 7.69
CA ALA A 232 12.51 -13.24 8.01
C ALA A 232 12.28 -11.74 8.23
N ILE A 233 11.48 -11.11 7.37
CA ILE A 233 11.09 -9.70 7.47
C ILE A 233 10.31 -9.43 8.76
N ALA A 234 9.30 -10.24 9.05
CA ALA A 234 8.45 -10.05 10.22
C ALA A 234 9.23 -10.20 11.54
N ASP A 235 10.10 -11.21 11.61
CA ASP A 235 10.96 -11.47 12.76
C ASP A 235 11.91 -10.30 13.06
N GLU A 236 12.65 -9.85 12.06
CA GLU A 236 13.62 -8.77 12.26
C GLU A 236 12.92 -7.42 12.40
N GLY A 237 11.84 -7.18 11.67
CA GLY A 237 10.98 -6.02 11.83
C GLY A 237 10.48 -5.89 13.26
N TYR A 238 9.98 -6.99 13.85
CA TYR A 238 9.59 -7.03 15.26
C TYR A 238 10.74 -6.72 16.21
N SER A 239 11.90 -7.35 15.99
CA SER A 239 13.11 -7.16 16.79
C SER A 239 13.57 -5.70 16.79
N LEU A 240 13.63 -5.09 15.60
CA LEU A 240 14.07 -3.72 15.38
C LEU A 240 13.07 -2.71 15.94
N ALA A 241 11.77 -2.90 15.69
CA ALA A 241 10.72 -2.08 16.26
C ALA A 241 10.73 -2.11 17.80
N SER A 242 10.89 -3.30 18.40
CA SER A 242 11.02 -3.48 19.85
C SER A 242 12.26 -2.80 20.42
N LYS A 243 13.39 -2.84 19.69
CA LYS A 243 14.62 -2.12 20.05
C LYS A 243 14.41 -0.61 20.07
N PHE A 244 13.77 -0.06 19.04
CA PHE A 244 13.52 1.39 18.98
C PHE A 244 12.57 1.85 20.09
N PHE A 245 11.49 1.10 20.30
CA PHE A 245 10.52 1.37 21.35
C PHE A 245 11.12 1.27 22.77
N SER A 246 11.99 0.30 23.03
CA SER A 246 12.57 0.09 24.37
C SER A 246 13.67 1.09 24.76
N PHE A 247 14.30 1.76 23.80
CA PHE A 247 15.42 2.67 24.06
C PHE A 247 14.99 4.00 24.68
N THR A 248 13.85 4.53 24.24
CA THR A 248 13.36 5.85 24.64
C THR A 248 11.94 5.74 25.17
N PRO A 249 11.65 6.19 26.41
CA PRO A 249 10.30 6.18 26.93
C PRO A 249 9.34 6.99 26.04
N ILE A 250 8.24 6.36 25.64
CA ILE A 250 7.08 7.03 25.05
C ILE A 250 6.26 7.66 26.18
N HIS A 251 5.98 8.94 26.09
CA HIS A 251 5.21 9.67 27.10
C HIS A 251 3.72 9.72 26.76
N ASN A 252 3.37 9.71 25.47
CA ASN A 252 1.97 9.67 25.06
C ASN A 252 1.39 8.25 25.22
N THR A 253 0.44 8.10 26.14
CA THR A 253 -0.17 6.80 26.46
C THR A 253 -0.99 6.20 25.31
N ALA A 254 -1.53 7.03 24.41
CA ALA A 254 -2.27 6.53 23.26
C ALA A 254 -1.31 5.94 22.23
N ILE A 255 -0.22 6.66 21.91
CA ILE A 255 0.85 6.13 21.05
C ILE A 255 1.43 4.83 21.62
N ASP A 256 1.72 4.80 22.92
CA ASP A 256 2.24 3.61 23.60
C ASP A 256 1.31 2.39 23.41
N LEU A 257 0.00 2.57 23.60
CA LEU A 257 -0.99 1.51 23.41
C LEU A 257 -1.02 1.01 21.95
N HIS A 258 -0.99 1.93 20.98
CA HIS A 258 -1.02 1.58 19.56
C HIS A 258 0.26 0.87 19.12
N ILE A 259 1.43 1.28 19.60
CA ILE A 259 2.70 0.59 19.35
C ILE A 259 2.63 -0.85 19.87
N HIS A 260 2.19 -1.08 21.11
CA HIS A 260 2.05 -2.44 21.66
C HIS A 260 1.07 -3.29 20.87
N THR A 261 -0.05 -2.69 20.43
CA THR A 261 -1.06 -3.38 19.62
C THR A 261 -0.45 -3.82 18.30
N ASN A 262 0.23 -2.92 17.58
CA ASN A 262 0.85 -3.24 16.29
C ASN A 262 2.01 -4.23 16.43
N LEU A 263 2.82 -4.15 17.50
CA LEU A 263 3.87 -5.14 17.78
C LEU A 263 3.28 -6.55 17.99
N ASN A 264 2.12 -6.66 18.65
CA ASN A 264 1.44 -7.94 18.80
C ASN A 264 0.91 -8.46 17.46
N GLU A 265 0.39 -7.59 16.58
CA GLU A 265 -0.01 -7.97 15.23
C GLU A 265 1.18 -8.44 14.38
N ILE A 266 2.30 -7.71 14.37
CA ILE A 266 3.54 -8.13 13.69
C ILE A 266 3.97 -9.52 14.14
N LYS A 267 3.90 -9.80 15.45
CA LYS A 267 4.22 -11.14 15.98
C LYS A 267 3.26 -12.23 15.49
N LYS A 268 1.98 -11.91 15.27
CA LYS A 268 1.04 -12.86 14.68
C LYS A 268 1.42 -13.19 13.24
N TYR A 269 1.81 -12.19 12.43
CA TYR A 269 2.33 -12.40 11.07
C TYR A 269 3.52 -13.34 11.06
N THR A 270 4.50 -13.13 11.96
CA THR A 270 5.66 -14.03 12.08
C THR A 270 5.23 -15.49 12.25
N SER A 271 4.31 -15.75 13.19
CA SER A 271 3.80 -17.11 13.41
C SER A 271 3.01 -17.65 12.21
N GLU A 272 2.21 -16.81 11.55
CA GLU A 272 1.46 -17.16 10.34
C GLU A 272 2.40 -17.61 9.21
N TYR A 273 3.48 -16.88 8.95
CA TYR A 273 4.44 -17.25 7.92
C TYR A 273 5.23 -18.50 8.26
N SER A 274 5.62 -18.66 9.53
CA SER A 274 6.32 -19.85 10.00
C SER A 274 5.45 -21.10 9.87
N ILE A 275 4.14 -20.99 10.16
CA ILE A 275 3.15 -22.05 9.93
C ILE A 275 3.07 -22.40 8.44
N GLY A 276 2.88 -21.41 7.56
CA GLY A 276 2.78 -21.62 6.12
C GLY A 276 4.01 -22.33 5.55
N LYS A 277 5.20 -21.81 5.86
CA LYS A 277 6.49 -22.42 5.49
C LYS A 277 6.58 -23.88 5.93
N LYS A 278 6.39 -24.15 7.23
CA LYS A 278 6.52 -25.50 7.81
C LYS A 278 5.52 -26.48 7.23
N LEU A 279 4.28 -26.05 7.02
CA LEU A 279 3.25 -26.87 6.40
C LEU A 279 3.66 -27.26 4.97
N ILE A 280 4.05 -26.28 4.16
CA ILE A 280 4.43 -26.51 2.76
C ILE A 280 5.67 -27.39 2.64
N GLU A 281 6.71 -27.14 3.44
CA GLU A 281 7.91 -27.98 3.50
C GLU A 281 7.58 -29.45 3.88
N SER A 282 6.53 -29.65 4.68
CA SER A 282 6.12 -30.96 5.17
C SER A 282 5.25 -31.76 4.19
N LEU A 283 4.68 -31.13 3.16
CA LEU A 283 3.72 -31.74 2.21
C LEU A 283 4.27 -32.98 1.47
N HIS A 284 5.59 -33.08 1.33
CA HIS A 284 6.27 -34.19 0.66
C HIS A 284 7.02 -35.13 1.61
N THR A 285 6.77 -34.99 2.92
CA THR A 285 7.45 -35.79 3.94
C THR A 285 6.45 -36.67 4.69
N ASP A 286 6.92 -37.76 5.28
CA ASP A 286 6.09 -38.59 6.16
C ASP A 286 5.67 -37.86 7.45
N ALA A 287 6.27 -36.70 7.76
CA ALA A 287 6.00 -35.95 8.98
C ALA A 287 4.55 -35.44 9.05
N ILE A 288 3.92 -35.13 7.91
CA ILE A 288 2.53 -34.65 7.87
C ILE A 288 1.52 -35.71 8.34
N HIS A 289 1.93 -36.99 8.36
CA HIS A 289 1.12 -38.11 8.81
C HIS A 289 1.34 -38.47 10.29
N ASP A 290 2.26 -37.78 10.98
CA ASP A 290 2.48 -37.98 12.41
C ASP A 290 1.25 -37.47 13.20
N PRO A 291 0.63 -38.29 14.08
CA PRO A 291 -0.44 -37.85 14.97
C PRO A 291 -0.07 -36.66 15.88
N GLN A 292 1.22 -36.37 16.07
CA GLN A 292 1.70 -35.22 16.83
C GLN A 292 2.02 -34.00 15.96
N PHE A 293 1.86 -34.09 14.63
CA PHE A 293 2.24 -33.05 13.68
C PHE A 293 1.65 -31.68 14.03
N LEU A 294 0.34 -31.59 14.28
CA LEU A 294 -0.32 -30.32 14.62
C LEU A 294 0.18 -29.74 15.96
N SER A 295 0.53 -30.58 16.93
CA SER A 295 1.10 -30.12 18.20
C SER A 295 2.52 -29.59 18.01
N HIS A 296 3.36 -30.32 17.25
CA HIS A 296 4.71 -29.88 16.91
C HIS A 296 4.69 -28.58 16.11
N LEU A 297 3.80 -28.47 15.12
CA LEU A 297 3.63 -27.25 14.33
C LEU A 297 3.30 -26.04 15.21
N ARG A 298 2.37 -26.21 16.17
CA ARG A 298 2.02 -25.16 17.13
C ARG A 298 3.20 -24.77 18.04
N GLU A 299 3.93 -25.76 18.55
CA GLU A 299 5.06 -25.53 19.45
C GLU A 299 6.25 -24.87 18.74
N GLU A 300 6.55 -25.28 17.51
CA GLU A 300 7.68 -24.75 16.74
C GLU A 300 7.45 -23.35 16.20
N THR A 301 6.22 -23.02 15.80
CA THR A 301 5.89 -21.73 15.16
C THR A 301 5.39 -20.68 16.15
N GLY A 302 5.02 -21.09 17.36
CA GLY A 302 4.41 -20.23 18.37
C GLY A 302 3.01 -19.71 18.01
N GLY A 303 2.45 -20.16 16.89
CA GLY A 303 1.11 -19.77 16.44
C GLY A 303 0.01 -20.48 17.21
N ASN A 304 -1.21 -19.99 17.07
CA ASN A 304 -2.38 -20.56 17.74
C ASN A 304 -3.17 -21.53 16.84
N GLU A 305 -4.14 -22.24 17.42
CA GLU A 305 -4.98 -23.19 16.68
C GLU A 305 -5.76 -22.53 15.55
N CYS A 306 -6.21 -21.29 15.72
CA CYS A 306 -6.93 -20.57 14.68
C CYS A 306 -6.04 -20.28 13.46
N GLN A 307 -4.79 -19.86 13.68
CA GLN A 307 -3.83 -19.58 12.60
C GLN A 307 -3.45 -20.84 11.83
N ILE A 308 -3.22 -21.96 12.53
CA ILE A 308 -2.97 -23.25 11.89
C ILE A 308 -4.19 -23.68 11.06
N PHE A 309 -5.37 -23.57 11.64
CA PHE A 309 -6.62 -23.92 10.96
C PHE A 309 -6.85 -23.05 9.72
N GLU A 310 -6.59 -21.75 9.79
CA GLU A 310 -6.68 -20.80 8.68
C GLU A 310 -5.73 -21.17 7.53
N MET A 311 -4.46 -21.47 7.83
CA MET A 311 -3.49 -21.89 6.83
C MET A 311 -3.88 -23.22 6.15
N LEU A 312 -4.42 -24.18 6.93
CA LEU A 312 -4.94 -25.43 6.36
C LEU A 312 -6.13 -25.17 5.43
N LEU A 313 -6.99 -24.19 5.72
CA LEU A 313 -8.10 -23.83 4.83
C LEU A 313 -7.61 -23.25 3.50
N HIS A 314 -6.53 -22.46 3.50
CA HIS A 314 -5.88 -22.02 2.26
C HIS A 314 -5.36 -23.19 1.44
N LEU A 315 -4.58 -24.08 2.08
CA LEU A 315 -3.95 -25.22 1.41
C LEU A 315 -4.97 -26.24 0.90
N ARG A 316 -6.16 -26.32 1.51
CA ARG A 316 -7.25 -27.18 1.01
C ARG A 316 -7.63 -26.86 -0.44
N ASN A 317 -7.51 -25.60 -0.85
CA ASN A 317 -7.94 -25.15 -2.17
C ASN A 317 -6.87 -25.34 -3.27
N THR A 318 -5.65 -25.74 -2.92
CA THR A 318 -4.52 -25.85 -3.86
C THR A 318 -4.40 -27.24 -4.52
N GLY A 319 -5.47 -28.05 -4.47
CA GLY A 319 -5.47 -29.42 -4.99
C GLY A 319 -4.89 -30.48 -4.03
N LEU A 320 -4.49 -30.08 -2.82
CA LEU A 320 -3.92 -30.96 -1.78
C LEU A 320 -4.96 -31.50 -0.77
N SER A 321 -6.24 -31.52 -1.17
CA SER A 321 -7.35 -31.83 -0.27
C SER A 321 -7.19 -33.19 0.44
N ASP A 322 -6.60 -34.20 -0.20
CA ASP A 322 -6.44 -35.53 0.40
C ASP A 322 -5.44 -35.55 1.56
N LEU A 323 -4.44 -34.66 1.54
CA LEU A 323 -3.44 -34.51 2.61
C LEU A 323 -3.94 -33.56 3.71
N ILE A 324 -4.66 -32.51 3.33
CA ILE A 324 -5.03 -31.41 4.23
C ILE A 324 -6.33 -31.69 4.99
N MET A 325 -7.32 -32.35 4.36
CA MET A 325 -8.62 -32.61 5.00
C MET A 325 -8.52 -33.42 6.30
N PRO A 326 -7.69 -34.48 6.41
CA PRO A 326 -7.53 -35.21 7.68
C PRO A 326 -7.08 -34.31 8.85
N LEU A 327 -6.20 -33.35 8.59
CA LEU A 327 -5.72 -32.40 9.60
C LEU A 327 -6.85 -31.44 10.03
N ILE A 328 -7.64 -30.94 9.08
CA ILE A 328 -8.83 -30.10 9.36
C ILE A 328 -9.83 -30.87 10.22
N GLU A 329 -10.13 -32.12 9.87
CA GLU A 329 -11.07 -32.98 10.60
C GLU A 329 -10.59 -33.28 12.03
N GLU A 330 -9.28 -33.48 12.22
CA GLU A 330 -8.68 -33.67 13.54
C GLU A 330 -8.83 -32.42 14.43
N MET A 331 -8.59 -31.23 13.87
CA MET A 331 -8.76 -29.97 14.60
C MET A 331 -10.22 -29.73 14.98
N GLU A 332 -11.16 -29.97 14.07
CA GLU A 332 -12.60 -29.84 14.35
C GLU A 332 -13.11 -30.83 15.39
N LYS A 333 -12.55 -32.05 15.39
CA LYS A 333 -12.87 -33.06 16.38
C LYS A 333 -12.35 -32.67 17.77
N THR A 334 -11.19 -32.03 17.83
CA THR A 334 -10.54 -31.62 19.07
C THR A 334 -11.14 -30.32 19.63
N ASN A 335 -11.47 -29.38 18.75
CA ASN A 335 -12.14 -28.11 19.06
C ASN A 335 -13.32 -27.91 18.12
N SER A 336 -14.54 -28.20 18.59
CA SER A 336 -15.77 -28.08 17.80
C SER A 336 -16.13 -26.65 17.39
N ASN A 337 -15.54 -25.64 18.05
CA ASN A 337 -15.78 -24.22 17.76
C ASN A 337 -14.70 -23.59 16.89
N ILE A 338 -13.63 -24.32 16.54
CA ILE A 338 -12.46 -23.77 15.86
C ILE A 338 -12.84 -22.97 14.60
N ARG A 339 -13.81 -23.43 13.81
CA ARG A 339 -14.32 -22.70 12.64
C ARG A 339 -14.87 -21.32 12.97
N MET A 340 -15.66 -21.23 14.04
CA MET A 340 -16.27 -19.97 14.47
C MET A 340 -15.20 -19.06 15.08
N GLU A 341 -14.31 -19.60 15.92
CA GLU A 341 -13.22 -18.88 16.56
C GLU A 341 -12.23 -18.32 15.54
N THR A 342 -11.82 -19.11 14.55
CA THR A 342 -11.00 -18.63 13.45
C THR A 342 -11.74 -17.53 12.69
N ARG A 343 -13.03 -17.69 12.37
CA ARG A 343 -13.80 -16.65 11.67
C ARG A 343 -13.97 -15.36 12.48
N GLU A 344 -14.04 -15.43 13.81
CA GLU A 344 -14.06 -14.27 14.69
C GLU A 344 -12.68 -13.59 14.77
N GLN A 345 -11.59 -14.35 14.67
CA GLN A 345 -10.22 -13.83 14.66
C GLN A 345 -9.79 -13.29 13.28
N SER A 346 -10.20 -13.92 12.19
CA SER A 346 -9.94 -13.49 10.81
C SER A 346 -10.75 -12.25 10.40
N ARG A 347 -11.56 -11.66 11.30
CA ARG A 347 -12.44 -10.51 11.01
C ARG A 347 -11.74 -9.14 10.89
N MET A 348 -10.47 -9.14 10.51
CA MET A 348 -9.79 -7.97 9.91
C MET A 348 -9.15 -8.23 8.53
N ARG A 349 -9.26 -9.44 7.94
CA ARG A 349 -8.94 -9.69 6.53
C ARG A 349 -10.14 -10.29 5.80
N ASN A 350 -10.83 -9.46 5.01
CA ASN A 350 -12.06 -9.82 4.29
C ASN A 350 -11.86 -10.76 3.09
N ALA A 351 -10.65 -11.17 2.71
CA ALA A 351 -10.47 -11.95 1.47
C ALA A 351 -10.66 -13.48 1.64
N LEU A 352 -10.42 -14.01 2.82
CA LEU A 352 -10.12 -15.44 3.03
C LEU A 352 -11.34 -16.34 3.19
N TRP A 353 -12.37 -15.81 3.85
CA TRP A 353 -13.57 -16.55 4.22
C TRP A 353 -14.67 -16.48 3.17
N ASP A 354 -14.59 -15.51 2.26
CA ASP A 354 -15.47 -15.45 1.09
C ASP A 354 -15.06 -16.57 0.12
N TYR A 355 -13.76 -16.73 -0.18
CA TYR A 355 -13.25 -17.78 -1.08
C TYR A 355 -13.34 -19.23 -0.57
N THR A 356 -13.12 -19.50 0.73
CA THR A 356 -13.02 -20.89 1.25
C THR A 356 -14.36 -21.56 1.58
N MET A 357 -15.46 -20.80 1.60
CA MET A 357 -16.83 -21.29 1.84
C MET A 357 -17.74 -21.25 0.61
N GLU A 358 -17.48 -20.41 -0.39
CA GLU A 358 -18.30 -20.34 -1.61
C GLU A 358 -18.09 -21.54 -2.56
N GLY A 359 -17.00 -22.29 -2.40
CA GLY A 359 -16.74 -23.50 -3.20
C GLY A 359 -17.52 -24.76 -2.82
N ARG A 360 -18.26 -24.81 -1.70
CA ARG A 360 -19.02 -26.03 -1.29
C ARG A 360 -20.42 -25.80 -0.71
N TYR A 361 -21.00 -24.63 -0.94
CA TYR A 361 -22.44 -24.52 -1.06
C TYR A 361 -22.70 -23.81 -2.38
N THR A 362 -23.35 -24.50 -3.31
CA THR A 362 -24.21 -23.86 -4.29
C THR A 362 -25.33 -23.13 -3.57
N ARG A 363 -25.01 -22.00 -2.95
CA ARG A 363 -25.88 -20.85 -2.96
C ARG A 363 -25.23 -19.94 -3.97
N ASN A 364 -25.87 -19.81 -5.13
CA ASN A 364 -25.69 -18.67 -5.99
C ASN A 364 -25.70 -17.43 -5.08
N ASP A 365 -24.55 -16.87 -4.73
CA ASP A 365 -24.56 -15.49 -4.27
C ASP A 365 -25.01 -14.70 -5.49
N PRO A 366 -26.16 -14.00 -5.40
CA PRO A 366 -26.56 -13.14 -6.49
C PRO A 366 -25.48 -12.10 -6.80
N GLU A 367 -24.57 -11.72 -5.89
CA GLU A 367 -23.54 -10.69 -6.12
C GLU A 367 -22.34 -11.14 -6.97
N ASP A 368 -21.87 -12.39 -6.89
CA ASP A 368 -20.74 -12.86 -7.73
C ASP A 368 -21.09 -12.87 -9.21
N ASN A 369 -22.30 -13.36 -9.53
CA ASN A 369 -22.84 -13.27 -10.88
C ASN A 369 -22.96 -11.82 -11.36
N LEU A 370 -23.14 -10.87 -10.44
CA LEU A 370 -23.25 -9.46 -10.76
C LEU A 370 -21.88 -8.82 -11.00
N GLN A 371 -20.83 -9.22 -10.26
CA GLN A 371 -19.46 -8.78 -10.51
C GLN A 371 -18.93 -9.30 -11.86
N ASP A 372 -19.20 -10.57 -12.19
CA ASP A 372 -18.89 -11.13 -13.50
C ASP A 372 -19.65 -10.42 -14.63
N THR A 373 -20.93 -10.12 -14.42
CA THR A 373 -21.73 -9.36 -15.38
C THR A 373 -21.20 -7.93 -15.52
N LEU A 374 -20.83 -7.28 -14.42
CA LEU A 374 -20.26 -5.94 -14.41
C LEU A 374 -18.94 -5.90 -15.19
N LYS A 375 -18.07 -6.88 -15.00
CA LYS A 375 -16.81 -7.03 -15.76
C LYS A 375 -17.08 -7.16 -17.26
N GLN A 376 -18.03 -8.01 -17.67
CA GLN A 376 -18.41 -8.15 -19.08
C GLN A 376 -18.98 -6.86 -19.68
N LEU A 377 -19.72 -6.08 -18.88
CA LEU A 377 -20.26 -4.78 -19.31
C LEU A 377 -19.13 -3.74 -19.49
N TRP A 378 -18.14 -3.72 -18.60
CA TRP A 378 -16.95 -2.90 -18.75
C TRP A 378 -16.15 -3.27 -20.00
N GLU A 379 -15.97 -4.56 -20.28
CA GLU A 379 -15.27 -5.05 -21.48
C GLU A 379 -15.99 -4.67 -22.78
N LYS A 380 -17.32 -4.64 -22.77
CA LYS A 380 -18.13 -4.16 -23.91
C LYS A 380 -18.02 -2.65 -24.13
N GLY A 381 -17.63 -1.89 -23.10
CA GLY A 381 -17.49 -0.44 -23.17
C GLY A 381 -18.81 0.33 -23.28
N ASP A 382 -19.96 -0.31 -23.04
CA ASP A 382 -21.26 0.37 -23.04
C ASP A 382 -21.52 1.05 -21.69
N ASN A 383 -21.15 2.33 -21.62
CA ASN A 383 -21.34 3.15 -20.42
C ASN A 383 -22.81 3.24 -19.98
N THR A 384 -23.78 3.17 -20.91
CA THR A 384 -25.21 3.30 -20.58
C THR A 384 -25.73 2.01 -19.96
N GLU A 385 -25.46 0.87 -20.58
CA GLU A 385 -25.84 -0.45 -20.05
C GLU A 385 -25.18 -0.71 -18.69
N THR A 386 -23.89 -0.37 -18.57
CA THR A 386 -23.13 -0.48 -17.30
C THR A 386 -23.72 0.40 -16.20
N PHE A 387 -24.12 1.64 -16.52
CA PHE A 387 -24.74 2.54 -15.57
C PHE A 387 -26.12 2.06 -15.11
N GLU A 388 -26.95 1.56 -16.02
CA GLU A 388 -28.29 1.05 -15.70
C GLU A 388 -28.21 -0.19 -14.81
N PHE A 389 -27.24 -1.07 -15.09
CA PHE A 389 -26.93 -2.21 -14.24
C PHE A 389 -26.52 -1.76 -12.84
N LEU A 390 -25.44 -0.96 -12.71
CA LEU A 390 -24.94 -0.51 -11.41
C LEU A 390 -26.01 0.23 -10.60
N SER A 391 -26.70 1.20 -11.21
CA SER A 391 -27.71 1.99 -10.51
C SER A 391 -28.94 1.18 -10.09
N GLY A 392 -29.31 0.14 -10.85
CA GLY A 392 -30.39 -0.78 -10.47
C GLY A 392 -30.02 -1.64 -9.27
N HIS A 393 -28.78 -2.14 -9.23
CA HIS A 393 -28.30 -2.99 -8.15
C HIS A 393 -28.00 -2.22 -6.86
N ILE A 394 -27.44 -1.02 -6.96
CA ILE A 394 -27.22 -0.11 -5.83
C ILE A 394 -28.55 0.27 -5.16
N ARG A 395 -29.61 0.58 -5.94
CA ARG A 395 -30.95 0.83 -5.39
C ARG A 395 -31.53 -0.37 -4.63
N ALA A 396 -31.11 -1.57 -4.99
CA ALA A 396 -31.47 -2.80 -4.28
C ALA A 396 -30.55 -3.09 -3.06
N GLY A 397 -29.63 -2.18 -2.73
CA GLY A 397 -28.67 -2.33 -1.63
C GLY A 397 -27.51 -3.28 -1.92
N ARG A 398 -27.23 -3.57 -3.20
CA ARG A 398 -26.16 -4.46 -3.69
C ARG A 398 -25.08 -3.67 -4.43
N LEU A 399 -23.87 -4.22 -4.56
CA LEU A 399 -22.74 -3.56 -5.24
C LEU A 399 -22.42 -2.15 -4.69
N LEU A 400 -22.58 -1.95 -3.37
CA LEU A 400 -22.36 -0.63 -2.77
C LEU A 400 -20.89 -0.18 -2.85
N SER A 401 -19.93 -1.11 -2.90
CA SER A 401 -18.50 -0.82 -3.15
C SER A 401 -18.28 -0.11 -4.49
N GLU A 402 -19.13 -0.38 -5.49
CA GLU A 402 -19.03 0.16 -6.85
C GLU A 402 -19.73 1.50 -7.04
N SER A 403 -20.20 2.12 -5.94
CA SER A 403 -20.97 3.37 -5.98
C SER A 403 -20.20 4.50 -6.66
N SER A 404 -18.89 4.61 -6.41
CA SER A 404 -18.03 5.62 -7.03
C SER A 404 -18.04 5.54 -8.57
N TRP A 405 -18.03 4.33 -9.13
CA TRP A 405 -18.13 4.09 -10.57
C TRP A 405 -19.50 4.44 -11.14
N ALA A 406 -20.58 4.11 -10.41
CA ALA A 406 -21.93 4.51 -10.80
C ALA A 406 -22.04 6.04 -10.89
N TYR A 407 -21.47 6.78 -9.94
CA TYR A 407 -21.45 8.24 -9.94
C TYR A 407 -20.58 8.83 -11.04
N PHE A 408 -19.43 8.22 -11.32
CA PHE A 408 -18.58 8.59 -12.44
C PHE A 408 -19.32 8.46 -13.78
N LEU A 409 -19.95 7.32 -14.03
CA LEU A 409 -20.76 7.08 -15.22
C LEU A 409 -21.98 8.02 -15.29
N ALA A 410 -22.66 8.25 -14.18
CA ALA A 410 -23.77 9.21 -14.10
C ALA A 410 -23.32 10.62 -14.51
N GLY A 411 -22.12 11.03 -14.09
CA GLY A 411 -21.50 12.29 -14.49
C GLY A 411 -21.20 12.33 -15.99
N LYS A 412 -20.70 11.23 -16.57
CA LYS A 412 -20.41 11.10 -18.01
C LYS A 412 -21.68 11.16 -18.86
N LEU A 413 -22.75 10.51 -18.40
CA LEU A 413 -24.04 10.41 -19.09
C LEU A 413 -24.98 11.61 -18.82
N GLY A 414 -24.62 12.52 -17.92
CA GLY A 414 -25.48 13.63 -17.51
C GLY A 414 -26.68 13.20 -16.63
N ARG A 415 -26.66 11.98 -16.11
CA ARG A 415 -27.75 11.32 -15.34
C ARG A 415 -27.55 11.37 -13.82
N PHE A 416 -26.66 12.23 -13.32
CA PHE A 416 -26.30 12.30 -11.89
C PHE A 416 -27.50 12.52 -10.94
N ASP A 417 -28.52 13.26 -11.38
CA ASP A 417 -29.74 13.50 -10.57
C ASP A 417 -30.46 12.20 -10.18
N GLU A 418 -30.36 11.16 -11.02
CA GLU A 418 -31.03 9.88 -10.81
C GLU A 418 -30.50 9.11 -9.61
N LEU A 419 -29.34 9.46 -9.07
CA LEU A 419 -28.71 8.80 -7.93
C LEU A 419 -28.80 9.61 -6.63
N THR A 420 -29.45 10.77 -6.64
CA THR A 420 -29.54 11.65 -5.46
C THR A 420 -30.55 11.15 -4.42
N ASP A 421 -31.50 10.33 -4.84
CA ASP A 421 -32.50 9.67 -4.00
C ASP A 421 -31.88 8.60 -3.09
N LEU A 422 -30.67 8.12 -3.40
CA LEU A 422 -29.92 7.16 -2.61
C LEU A 422 -29.26 7.75 -1.35
N LEU A 423 -29.23 9.08 -1.21
CA LEU A 423 -28.58 9.76 -0.07
C LEU A 423 -28.98 9.20 1.31
N PRO A 424 -30.27 8.94 1.62
CA PRO A 424 -30.66 8.36 2.91
C PRO A 424 -30.05 6.98 3.16
N MET A 425 -29.95 6.15 2.13
CA MET A 425 -29.34 4.82 2.22
C MET A 425 -27.85 4.92 2.55
N TYR A 426 -27.11 5.81 1.89
CA TYR A 426 -25.68 6.00 2.19
C TYR A 426 -25.44 6.57 3.59
N LYS A 427 -26.33 7.44 4.08
CA LYS A 427 -26.28 7.91 5.47
C LYS A 427 -26.49 6.77 6.47
N GLU A 428 -27.45 5.89 6.21
CA GLU A 428 -27.69 4.70 7.05
C GLU A 428 -26.49 3.75 7.05
N LYS A 429 -25.87 3.56 5.88
CA LYS A 429 -24.69 2.71 5.68
C LYS A 429 -23.37 3.36 6.08
N LYS A 430 -23.38 4.62 6.54
CA LYS A 430 -22.20 5.41 6.94
C LYS A 430 -21.11 5.54 5.85
N MET A 431 -21.52 5.59 4.58
CA MET A 431 -20.62 5.81 3.44
C MET A 431 -20.37 7.32 3.26
N ASN A 432 -19.60 7.89 4.17
CA ASN A 432 -19.43 9.34 4.32
C ASN A 432 -18.86 10.01 3.07
N GLU A 433 -17.96 9.34 2.36
CA GLU A 433 -17.37 9.78 1.10
C GLU A 433 -18.43 10.05 0.02
N ILE A 434 -19.42 9.15 -0.12
CA ILE A 434 -20.53 9.30 -1.07
C ILE A 434 -21.58 10.29 -0.54
N VAL A 435 -21.85 10.29 0.77
CA VAL A 435 -22.78 11.25 1.40
C VAL A 435 -22.31 12.68 1.16
N TYR A 436 -21.04 12.99 1.44
CA TYR A 436 -20.50 14.33 1.23
C TYR A 436 -20.47 14.72 -0.25
N LEU A 437 -20.17 13.78 -1.15
CA LEU A 437 -20.23 14.01 -2.60
C LEU A 437 -21.64 14.45 -3.05
N LEU A 438 -22.66 13.72 -2.61
CA LEU A 438 -24.07 13.97 -2.96
C LEU A 438 -24.59 15.28 -2.35
N GLU A 439 -24.30 15.55 -1.08
CA GLU A 439 -24.67 16.81 -0.44
C GLU A 439 -23.96 17.99 -1.10
N GLY A 440 -22.68 17.83 -1.42
CA GLY A 440 -21.90 18.82 -2.19
C GLY A 440 -22.55 19.13 -3.53
N TYR A 441 -22.96 18.09 -4.27
CA TYR A 441 -23.73 18.24 -5.51
C TYR A 441 -25.03 19.03 -5.31
N GLN A 442 -25.84 18.68 -4.30
CA GLN A 442 -27.11 19.36 -4.01
C GLN A 442 -26.92 20.85 -3.70
N HIS A 443 -25.91 21.20 -2.89
CA HIS A 443 -25.56 22.59 -2.61
C HIS A 443 -25.13 23.34 -3.90
N LEU A 444 -24.31 22.70 -4.75
CA LEU A 444 -23.90 23.30 -6.03
C LEU A 444 -25.10 23.54 -6.96
N MET A 445 -26.07 22.60 -7.04
CA MET A 445 -27.28 22.79 -7.83
C MET A 445 -28.15 23.94 -7.31
N GLN A 446 -28.15 24.17 -5.99
CA GLN A 446 -28.79 25.33 -5.34
C GLN A 446 -27.99 26.64 -5.45
N LYS A 447 -26.88 26.65 -6.21
CA LYS A 447 -25.96 27.78 -6.35
C LYS A 447 -25.25 28.17 -5.05
N ASP A 448 -25.20 27.27 -4.08
CA ASP A 448 -24.52 27.45 -2.80
C ASP A 448 -23.07 26.95 -2.89
N LEU A 449 -22.25 27.78 -3.51
CA LEU A 449 -20.92 27.39 -3.99
C LEU A 449 -19.93 27.03 -2.87
N LYS A 450 -19.94 27.77 -1.75
CA LYS A 450 -18.93 27.58 -0.69
C LYS A 450 -19.18 26.28 0.10
N PRO A 451 -20.41 25.99 0.57
CA PRO A 451 -20.74 24.72 1.20
C PRO A 451 -20.61 23.55 0.23
N GLY A 452 -21.03 23.73 -1.04
CA GLY A 452 -20.86 22.71 -2.08
C GLY A 452 -19.40 22.30 -2.27
N LEU A 453 -18.48 23.27 -2.37
CA LEU A 453 -17.04 22.98 -2.50
C LEU A 453 -16.45 22.31 -1.25
N ASN A 454 -16.82 22.77 -0.06
CA ASN A 454 -16.34 22.20 1.20
C ASN A 454 -16.77 20.73 1.33
N LEU A 455 -18.01 20.41 0.98
CA LEU A 455 -18.50 19.02 1.04
C LEU A 455 -17.78 18.11 0.02
N ILE A 456 -17.41 18.63 -1.16
CA ILE A 456 -16.57 17.87 -2.09
C ILE A 456 -15.17 17.65 -1.53
N GLU A 457 -14.57 18.64 -0.86
CA GLU A 457 -13.28 18.45 -0.17
C GLU A 457 -13.38 17.42 0.95
N ARG A 458 -14.46 17.45 1.75
CA ARG A 458 -14.73 16.45 2.78
C ARG A 458 -14.98 15.04 2.22
N SER A 459 -15.53 14.91 1.01
CA SER A 459 -15.64 13.60 0.35
C SER A 459 -14.26 13.00 0.06
N ILE A 460 -13.28 13.84 -0.29
CA ILE A 460 -11.90 13.40 -0.56
C ILE A 460 -11.23 12.97 0.74
N GLN A 461 -11.36 13.78 1.80
CA GLN A 461 -10.87 13.46 3.14
C GLN A 461 -11.48 12.17 3.70
N ALA A 462 -12.73 11.86 3.33
CA ALA A 462 -13.40 10.63 3.72
C ALA A 462 -13.03 9.41 2.86
N GLY A 463 -12.09 9.53 1.92
CA GLY A 463 -11.56 8.41 1.13
C GLY A 463 -11.99 8.37 -0.35
N LEU A 464 -12.76 9.36 -0.86
CA LEU A 464 -13.04 9.42 -2.30
C LEU A 464 -11.78 9.83 -3.07
N TYR A 465 -11.34 9.00 -4.02
CA TYR A 465 -10.17 9.26 -4.84
C TYR A 465 -10.21 10.67 -5.48
N GLU A 466 -9.27 11.55 -5.07
CA GLU A 466 -9.22 12.97 -5.45
C GLU A 466 -9.42 13.21 -6.96
N PRO A 467 -8.77 12.45 -7.86
CA PRO A 467 -8.94 12.65 -9.30
C PRO A 467 -10.38 12.45 -9.79
N ILE A 468 -11.09 11.45 -9.26
CA ILE A 468 -12.50 11.21 -9.58
C ILE A 468 -13.37 12.32 -9.00
N ALA A 469 -13.14 12.69 -7.75
CA ALA A 469 -13.87 13.77 -7.07
C ALA A 469 -13.75 15.09 -7.83
N MET A 470 -12.55 15.41 -8.33
CA MET A 470 -12.28 16.64 -9.07
C MET A 470 -12.87 16.64 -10.49
N VAL A 471 -12.91 15.49 -11.16
CA VAL A 471 -13.64 15.33 -12.44
C VAL A 471 -15.14 15.51 -12.24
N LEU A 472 -15.70 14.92 -11.19
CA LEU A 472 -17.11 15.09 -10.83
C LEU A 472 -17.42 16.54 -10.45
N LEU A 473 -16.56 17.18 -9.66
CA LEU A 473 -16.70 18.59 -9.31
C LEU A 473 -16.72 19.49 -10.55
N ALA A 474 -15.82 19.25 -11.51
CA ALA A 474 -15.78 19.99 -12.77
C ALA A 474 -17.12 19.88 -13.53
N ARG A 475 -17.71 18.68 -13.59
CA ARG A 475 -19.04 18.45 -14.19
C ARG A 475 -20.15 19.16 -13.41
N PHE A 476 -20.12 19.08 -12.08
CA PHE A 476 -21.11 19.74 -11.22
C PHE A 476 -21.06 21.26 -11.38
N LEU A 477 -19.86 21.84 -11.49
CA LEU A 477 -19.68 23.26 -11.70
C LEU A 477 -20.18 23.71 -13.08
N ASN A 478 -19.95 22.94 -14.15
CA ASN A 478 -20.57 23.22 -15.45
C ASN A 478 -22.10 23.20 -15.35
N LYS A 479 -22.67 22.13 -14.79
CA LYS A 479 -24.12 22.01 -14.59
C LYS A 479 -24.68 23.12 -13.71
N ALA A 480 -23.94 23.54 -12.70
CA ALA A 480 -24.26 24.67 -11.83
C ALA A 480 -23.94 26.04 -12.46
N GLY A 481 -23.54 26.12 -13.72
CA GLY A 481 -23.33 27.39 -14.42
C GLY A 481 -22.09 28.17 -13.98
N TYR A 482 -21.05 27.48 -13.51
CA TYR A 482 -19.75 28.05 -13.10
C TYR A 482 -18.59 27.65 -14.04
N PRO A 483 -18.71 27.84 -15.38
CA PRO A 483 -17.74 27.33 -16.34
C PRO A 483 -16.33 27.91 -16.16
N LYS A 484 -16.19 29.11 -15.58
CA LYS A 484 -14.86 29.71 -15.30
C LYS A 484 -14.07 28.91 -14.27
N ARG A 485 -14.74 28.38 -13.25
CA ARG A 485 -14.11 27.52 -12.24
C ARG A 485 -13.82 26.14 -12.82
N THR A 486 -14.73 25.62 -13.65
CA THR A 486 -14.52 24.37 -14.37
C THR A 486 -13.25 24.39 -15.21
N ILE A 487 -13.03 25.44 -16.02
CA ILE A 487 -11.80 25.59 -16.82
C ILE A 487 -10.55 25.49 -15.95
N GLY A 488 -10.50 26.25 -14.84
CA GLY A 488 -9.35 26.24 -13.95
C GLY A 488 -9.10 24.89 -13.26
N ILE A 489 -10.14 24.09 -13.04
CA ILE A 489 -10.01 22.71 -12.53
C ILE A 489 -9.50 21.79 -13.64
N CYS A 490 -10.13 21.81 -14.82
CA CYS A 490 -9.72 21.00 -15.96
C CYS A 490 -8.27 21.25 -16.37
N GLU A 491 -7.81 22.51 -16.40
CA GLU A 491 -6.40 22.85 -16.69
C GLU A 491 -5.42 22.31 -15.64
N LYS A 492 -5.83 22.25 -14.37
CA LYS A 492 -5.02 21.62 -13.32
C LYS A 492 -4.99 20.10 -13.49
N LEU A 493 -6.13 19.48 -13.80
CA LEU A 493 -6.23 18.04 -14.01
C LEU A 493 -5.40 17.58 -15.21
N LEU A 494 -5.42 18.33 -16.31
CA LEU A 494 -4.62 18.03 -17.52
C LEU A 494 -3.10 18.16 -17.31
N LYS A 495 -2.65 18.84 -16.25
CA LYS A 495 -1.23 18.92 -15.88
C LYS A 495 -0.78 17.76 -14.99
N LYS A 496 -1.71 17.03 -14.37
CA LYS A 496 -1.41 15.85 -13.55
C LYS A 496 -1.39 14.61 -14.45
N SER A 497 -0.32 13.80 -14.39
CA SER A 497 -0.01 12.72 -15.36
C SER A 497 -0.86 11.44 -15.23
N PHE A 498 -1.67 11.31 -14.20
CA PHE A 498 -2.37 10.06 -13.86
C PHE A 498 -3.84 9.98 -14.34
N LEU A 499 -4.40 11.04 -14.93
CA LEU A 499 -5.77 11.03 -15.48
C LEU A 499 -5.74 10.93 -17.00
N LYS A 500 -6.58 10.06 -17.58
CA LYS A 500 -6.77 10.01 -19.03
C LYS A 500 -7.35 11.35 -19.50
N ALA A 501 -6.62 12.02 -20.39
CA ALA A 501 -7.03 13.30 -20.96
C ALA A 501 -8.43 13.23 -21.63
N THR A 502 -8.82 12.03 -22.08
CA THR A 502 -10.12 11.72 -22.66
C THR A 502 -11.31 11.97 -21.73
N GLU A 503 -11.12 11.93 -20.41
CA GLU A 503 -12.22 12.16 -19.45
C GLU A 503 -12.38 13.65 -19.08
N VAL A 504 -11.32 14.45 -19.25
CA VAL A 504 -11.27 15.87 -18.84
C VAL A 504 -11.61 16.81 -20.00
N TYR A 505 -11.16 16.49 -21.22
CA TYR A 505 -11.38 17.33 -22.40
C TYR A 505 -12.85 17.60 -22.73
N PRO A 506 -13.78 16.62 -22.69
CA PRO A 506 -15.20 16.89 -22.95
C PRO A 506 -15.81 17.94 -22.00
N ILE A 507 -15.41 17.92 -20.73
CA ILE A 507 -15.87 18.86 -19.70
C ILE A 507 -15.33 20.27 -19.97
N LEU A 508 -14.06 20.35 -20.40
CA LEU A 508 -13.40 21.60 -20.76
C LEU A 508 -14.02 22.24 -22.01
N VAL A 509 -14.33 21.43 -23.03
CA VAL A 509 -15.02 21.87 -24.25
C VAL A 509 -16.38 22.47 -23.90
N GLU A 510 -17.18 21.77 -23.09
CA GLU A 510 -18.47 22.26 -22.61
C GLU A 510 -18.31 23.60 -21.87
N ALA A 511 -17.34 23.70 -20.96
CA ALA A 511 -17.07 24.92 -20.21
C ALA A 511 -16.71 26.12 -21.11
N TYR A 512 -15.90 25.89 -22.16
CA TYR A 512 -15.58 26.93 -23.14
C TYR A 512 -16.80 27.37 -23.95
N ARG A 513 -17.63 26.43 -24.41
CA ARG A 513 -18.88 26.75 -25.12
C ARG A 513 -19.85 27.54 -24.24
N MET A 514 -19.99 27.19 -22.96
CA MET A 514 -20.79 27.95 -22.00
C MET A 514 -20.30 29.40 -21.80
N GLN A 515 -19.04 29.71 -22.11
CA GLN A 515 -18.49 31.07 -22.10
C GLN A 515 -18.55 31.77 -23.48
N GLY A 516 -19.10 31.13 -24.51
CA GLY A 516 -19.08 31.64 -25.88
C GLY A 516 -17.70 31.59 -26.54
N LYS A 517 -16.77 30.79 -26.01
CA LYS A 517 -15.39 30.65 -26.49
C LYS A 517 -15.25 29.49 -27.48
N GLU A 518 -15.91 29.63 -28.63
CA GLU A 518 -16.00 28.54 -29.61
C GLU A 518 -14.64 28.18 -30.24
N LYS A 519 -13.73 29.16 -30.37
CA LYS A 519 -12.39 28.92 -30.93
C LYS A 519 -11.56 28.03 -29.99
N GLU A 520 -11.63 28.30 -28.70
CA GLU A 520 -10.95 27.53 -27.67
C GLU A 520 -11.56 26.13 -27.51
N ALA A 521 -12.89 26.02 -27.60
CA ALA A 521 -13.58 24.73 -27.63
C ALA A 521 -13.11 23.87 -28.83
N ALA A 522 -13.10 24.44 -30.04
CA ALA A 522 -12.64 23.74 -31.24
C ALA A 522 -11.16 23.30 -31.16
N ALA A 523 -10.29 24.14 -30.58
CA ALA A 523 -8.88 23.79 -30.39
C ALA A 523 -8.67 22.65 -29.39
N VAL A 524 -9.52 22.54 -28.36
CA VAL A 524 -9.50 21.42 -27.42
C VAL A 524 -10.04 20.14 -28.08
N GLU A 525 -11.10 20.23 -28.88
CA GLU A 525 -11.63 19.09 -29.64
C GLU A 525 -10.63 18.56 -30.67
N GLU A 526 -9.83 19.43 -31.30
CA GLU A 526 -8.76 19.02 -32.20
C GLU A 526 -7.68 18.23 -31.46
N ARG A 527 -7.26 18.69 -30.27
CA ARG A 527 -6.31 17.95 -29.42
C ARG A 527 -6.90 16.64 -28.90
N TYR A 528 -8.19 16.60 -28.62
CA TYR A 528 -8.88 15.42 -28.10
C TYR A 528 -8.85 14.25 -29.10
N LYS A 529 -8.93 14.54 -30.40
CA LYS A 529 -8.84 13.52 -31.47
C LYS A 529 -7.48 12.81 -31.55
N ASP A 530 -6.43 13.40 -30.98
CA ASP A 530 -5.11 12.76 -30.91
C ASP A 530 -5.02 11.70 -29.78
N TYR A 531 -6.07 11.58 -28.95
CA TYR A 531 -6.15 10.66 -27.80
C TYR A 531 -7.32 9.65 -27.86
N GLU A 532 -8.14 9.68 -28.92
CA GLU A 532 -9.10 8.62 -29.29
C GLU A 532 -8.42 7.61 -30.21
#